data_AF-A0A0S7ESW2-F1
#
_entry.id   AF-A0A0S7ESW2-F1
#
_cell.length_a   1.000
_cell.length_b   1.000
_cell.length_c   1.000
_cell.angle_alpha   90.00
_cell.angle_beta   90.00
_cell.angle_gamma   90.00
#
_symmetry.space_group_name_H-M   'P 1'
#
loop_
_entity.id
_entity.type
_entity.pdbx_description
1 polymer ?
#
loop_
_entity_poly.entity_id
_entity_poly.type
_entity_poly.pdbx_seq_one_letter_code
_entity_poly.pdbx_strand_id
1 'polypeptide(L)'
;GTRTVSTQVLIRVIDTNNHRPQFTQQVYVVNVPEDEPAGTEVLQISAVDRDEKNKLTYTLLSSTDPFSLRKFRLDPGSGILFTTERLDHETMHRHILTVMVGVSWNTNKSISSLRGKLSCYIWLF
;
A
#
# COMPACT_ATOMS: atom_id res chain seq x y z
N GLY A 1 41.24 31.16 -31.89
CA GLY A 1 40.84 29.75 -32.11
C GLY A 1 39.85 29.35 -31.04
N THR A 2 38.68 28.86 -31.42
CA THR A 2 37.61 28.48 -30.49
C THR A 2 37.88 27.07 -29.95
N ARG A 3 37.88 26.90 -28.63
CA ARG A 3 37.95 25.57 -27.99
C ARG A 3 36.53 25.09 -27.76
N THR A 4 36.19 23.95 -28.34
CA THR A 4 34.91 23.28 -28.10
C THR A 4 35.16 22.09 -27.18
N VAL A 5 34.42 22.01 -26.08
CA VAL A 5 34.43 20.86 -25.17
C VAL A 5 33.09 20.14 -25.37
N SER A 6 33.15 18.86 -25.69
CA SER A 6 31.97 18.00 -25.84
C SER A 6 31.89 17.04 -24.66
N THR A 7 30.70 16.91 -24.07
CA THR A 7 30.41 15.94 -23.00
C THR A 7 29.32 14.98 -23.47
N GLN A 8 29.42 13.71 -23.10
CA GLN A 8 28.41 12.71 -23.41
C GLN A 8 27.35 12.69 -22.31
N VAL A 9 26.15 13.15 -22.63
CA VAL A 9 24.98 12.99 -21.77
C VAL A 9 24.32 11.66 -22.13
N LEU A 10 24.39 10.69 -21.21
CA LEU A 10 23.63 9.46 -21.34
C LEU A 10 22.16 9.73 -20.94
N ILE A 11 21.35 10.10 -21.91
CA ILE A 11 19.90 10.21 -21.74
C ILE A 11 19.34 8.78 -21.79
N ARG A 12 19.20 8.14 -20.62
CA ARG A 12 18.29 7.00 -20.51
C ARG A 12 16.89 7.57 -20.44
N VAL A 13 16.15 7.45 -21.54
CA VAL A 13 14.69 7.46 -21.47
C VAL A 13 14.34 6.26 -20.61
N ILE A 14 14.06 6.51 -19.34
CA ILE A 14 13.39 5.52 -18.51
C ILE A 14 12.05 5.41 -19.21
N ASP A 15 11.82 4.28 -19.87
CA ASP A 15 10.50 3.95 -20.37
C ASP A 15 9.53 4.28 -19.24
N THR A 16 8.46 4.99 -19.56
CA THR A 16 7.50 5.38 -18.53
C THR A 16 6.95 4.07 -18.04
N ASN A 17 7.52 3.48 -16.99
CA ASN A 17 7.05 2.19 -16.53
C ASN A 17 5.68 2.47 -15.91
N ASN A 18 4.68 2.39 -16.79
CA ASN A 18 3.26 2.54 -16.56
C ASN A 18 2.71 1.30 -15.84
N HIS A 19 3.58 0.34 -15.48
CA HIS A 19 3.25 -0.86 -14.71
C HIS A 19 3.46 -0.57 -13.22
N ARG A 20 2.71 0.40 -12.69
CA ARG A 20 2.59 0.52 -11.24
C ARG A 20 1.70 -0.62 -10.77
N PRO A 21 1.96 -1.21 -9.59
CA PRO A 21 1.01 -2.14 -9.01
C PRO A 21 -0.35 -1.48 -8.90
N GLN A 22 -1.36 -2.12 -9.47
CA GLN A 22 -2.73 -1.64 -9.48
C GLN A 22 -3.56 -2.50 -8.55
N PHE A 23 -4.24 -1.88 -7.59
CA PHE A 23 -5.20 -2.59 -6.75
C PHE A 23 -6.28 -3.24 -7.62
N THR A 24 -6.66 -4.47 -7.28
CA THR A 24 -7.70 -5.22 -8.01
C THR A 24 -9.09 -4.59 -7.87
N GLN A 25 -9.30 -3.81 -6.80
CA GLN A 25 -10.52 -3.05 -6.55
C GLN A 25 -10.20 -1.56 -6.44
N GLN A 26 -11.14 -0.71 -6.87
CA GLN A 26 -11.03 0.75 -6.73
C GLN A 26 -11.31 1.24 -5.31
N VAL A 27 -12.06 0.45 -4.53
CA VAL A 27 -12.41 0.74 -3.13
C VAL A 27 -12.53 -0.60 -2.40
N TYR A 28 -11.96 -0.67 -1.19
CA TYR A 28 -12.14 -1.80 -0.28
C TYR A 28 -13.05 -1.37 0.87
N VAL A 29 -14.19 -2.05 1.02
CA VAL A 29 -15.17 -1.80 2.08
C VAL A 29 -15.52 -3.11 2.75
N VAL A 30 -15.57 -3.11 4.09
CA VAL A 30 -15.97 -4.29 4.87
C VAL A 30 -16.73 -3.87 6.13
N ASN A 31 -17.64 -4.73 6.57
CA ASN A 31 -18.31 -4.64 7.85
C ASN A 31 -17.72 -5.71 8.78
N VAL A 32 -17.34 -5.34 10.00
CA VAL A 32 -16.70 -6.22 10.99
C VAL A 32 -17.54 -6.20 12.26
N PRO A 33 -17.96 -7.36 12.80
CA PRO A 33 -18.61 -7.41 14.11
C PRO A 33 -17.65 -6.92 15.19
N GLU A 34 -18.11 -6.07 16.10
CA GLU A 34 -17.24 -5.55 17.17
C GLU A 34 -16.81 -6.61 18.19
N ASP A 35 -17.59 -7.69 18.32
CA ASP A 35 -17.36 -8.76 19.29
C ASP A 35 -16.23 -9.71 18.88
N GLU A 36 -15.71 -9.57 17.66
CA GLU A 36 -14.56 -10.32 17.16
C GLU A 36 -13.30 -10.14 18.05
N PRO A 37 -12.55 -11.22 18.30
CA PRO A 37 -11.32 -11.15 19.07
C PRO A 37 -10.20 -10.39 18.32
N ALA A 38 -9.14 -10.05 19.06
CA ALA A 38 -7.92 -9.57 18.47
C ALA A 38 -7.29 -10.64 17.56
N GLY A 39 -6.76 -10.23 16.40
CA GLY A 39 -6.16 -11.13 15.42
C GLY A 39 -7.14 -11.64 14.35
N THR A 40 -8.40 -11.20 14.38
CA THR A 40 -9.37 -11.49 13.33
C THR A 40 -8.92 -10.91 11.99
N GLU A 41 -9.03 -11.72 10.94
CA GLU A 41 -8.84 -11.29 9.56
C GLU A 41 -10.00 -10.39 9.12
N VAL A 42 -9.67 -9.18 8.68
CA VAL A 42 -10.64 -8.16 8.28
C VAL A 42 -10.94 -8.25 6.80
N LEU A 43 -9.89 -8.24 5.97
CA LEU A 43 -9.98 -8.41 4.51
C LEU A 43 -8.59 -8.69 3.94
N GLN A 44 -8.55 -9.16 2.70
CA GLN A 44 -7.32 -9.26 1.92
C GLN A 44 -7.28 -8.15 0.85
N ILE A 45 -6.23 -7.35 0.89
CA ILE A 45 -5.92 -6.33 -0.12
C ILE A 45 -5.07 -6.98 -1.20
N SER A 46 -5.51 -6.84 -2.45
CA SER A 46 -4.81 -7.40 -3.60
C SER A 46 -4.50 -6.34 -4.65
N ALA A 47 -3.35 -6.49 -5.28
CA ALA A 47 -2.89 -5.69 -6.39
C ALA A 47 -2.17 -6.58 -7.41
N VAL A 48 -2.16 -6.13 -8.66
CA VAL A 48 -1.52 -6.80 -9.78
C VAL A 48 -0.46 -5.87 -10.36
N ASP A 49 0.73 -6.40 -10.57
CA ASP A 49 1.77 -5.76 -11.35
C ASP A 49 1.94 -6.56 -12.65
N ARG A 50 2.12 -5.88 -13.78
CA ARG A 50 2.24 -6.56 -15.09
C ARG A 50 3.56 -7.30 -15.24
N ASP A 51 4.56 -6.97 -14.43
CA ASP A 51 5.83 -7.69 -14.41
C ASP A 51 5.74 -8.80 -13.36
N GLU A 52 5.47 -10.04 -13.77
CA GLU A 52 5.30 -11.22 -12.89
C GLU A 52 6.50 -11.50 -11.95
N LYS A 53 7.66 -10.93 -12.25
CA LYS A 53 8.88 -11.07 -11.44
C LYS A 53 8.90 -10.15 -10.22
N ASN A 54 8.01 -9.18 -10.15
CA ASN A 54 8.00 -8.18 -9.09
C ASN A 54 7.29 -8.72 -7.85
N LYS A 55 7.99 -8.72 -6.72
CA LYS A 55 7.36 -8.98 -5.42
C LYS A 55 6.66 -7.72 -4.93
N LEU A 56 5.34 -7.80 -4.79
CA LEU A 56 4.54 -6.75 -4.18
C LEU A 56 4.76 -6.73 -2.67
N THR A 57 4.82 -5.52 -2.12
CA THR A 57 4.88 -5.26 -0.70
C THR A 57 3.73 -4.33 -0.33
N TYR A 58 2.91 -4.76 0.60
CA TYR A 58 1.80 -3.97 1.15
C TYR A 58 2.27 -3.24 2.42
N THR A 59 1.81 -2.02 2.61
CA THR A 59 2.16 -1.20 3.77
C THR A 59 0.96 -0.41 4.24
N LEU A 60 0.63 -0.53 5.52
CA LEU A 60 -0.33 0.35 6.16
C LEU A 60 0.33 1.73 6.36
N LEU A 61 -0.08 2.71 5.56
CA LEU A 61 0.63 4.00 5.44
C LEU A 61 0.15 5.03 6.46
N SER A 62 -1.17 5.17 6.60
CA SER A 62 -1.80 6.15 7.47
C SER A 62 -3.25 5.79 7.72
N SER A 63 -3.92 6.55 8.58
CA SER A 63 -5.36 6.48 8.80
C SER A 63 -5.93 7.89 8.94
N THR A 64 -7.24 8.04 8.79
CA THR A 64 -7.93 9.30 9.09
C THR A 64 -7.91 9.58 10.60
N ASP A 65 -8.16 8.57 11.42
CA ASP A 65 -8.03 8.65 12.88
C ASP A 65 -6.73 7.99 13.34
N PRO A 66 -5.81 8.70 14.04
CA PRO A 66 -4.52 8.15 14.45
C PRO A 66 -4.59 6.89 15.31
N PHE A 67 -5.66 6.70 16.08
CA PHE A 67 -5.88 5.51 16.90
C PHE A 67 -6.22 4.27 16.08
N SER A 68 -6.62 4.42 14.83
CA SER A 68 -6.85 3.29 13.93
C SER A 68 -5.55 2.57 13.58
N LEU A 69 -4.41 3.26 13.45
CA LEU A 69 -3.14 2.60 13.06
C LEU A 69 -2.65 1.57 14.06
N ARG A 70 -2.97 1.73 15.35
CA ARG A 70 -2.63 0.74 16.39
C ARG A 70 -3.61 -0.42 16.49
N LYS A 71 -4.79 -0.31 15.86
CA LYS A 71 -5.89 -1.30 15.85
C LYS A 71 -5.76 -2.33 14.73
N PHE A 72 -4.91 -2.09 13.75
CA PHE A 72 -4.74 -2.95 12.59
C PHE A 72 -3.28 -3.21 12.27
N ARG A 73 -3.02 -4.40 11.74
CA ARG A 73 -1.74 -4.76 11.13
C ARG A 73 -1.99 -5.32 9.74
N LEU A 74 -1.14 -4.97 8.79
CA LEU A 74 -1.21 -5.46 7.42
C LEU A 74 -0.02 -6.39 7.17
N ASP A 75 -0.29 -7.61 6.75
CA ASP A 75 0.78 -8.51 6.32
C ASP A 75 1.40 -8.01 5.01
N PRO A 76 2.72 -7.74 4.96
CA PRO A 76 3.34 -7.12 3.80
C PRO A 76 3.44 -8.05 2.59
N GLY A 77 3.32 -9.37 2.75
CA GLY A 77 3.46 -10.34 1.68
C GLY A 77 2.13 -10.80 1.09
N SER A 78 1.12 -11.02 1.94
CA SER A 78 -0.21 -11.52 1.54
C SER A 78 -1.22 -10.40 1.33
N GLY A 79 -1.00 -9.22 1.89
CA GLY A 79 -1.96 -8.11 1.90
C GLY A 79 -3.14 -8.32 2.84
N ILE A 80 -3.09 -9.33 3.73
CA ILE A 80 -4.16 -9.58 4.69
C ILE A 80 -4.08 -8.56 5.83
N LEU A 81 -5.20 -7.88 6.08
CA LEU A 81 -5.38 -6.93 7.18
C LEU A 81 -5.98 -7.67 8.38
N PHE A 82 -5.36 -7.56 9.54
CA PHE A 82 -5.82 -8.15 10.79
C PHE A 82 -6.09 -7.08 11.84
N THR A 83 -7.01 -7.36 12.76
CA THR A 83 -7.12 -6.61 14.01
C THR A 83 -5.95 -6.93 14.94
N THR A 84 -5.52 -5.97 15.75
CA THR A 84 -4.49 -6.14 16.80
C THR A 84 -5.08 -6.12 18.20
N GLU A 85 -6.29 -5.58 18.34
CA GLU A 85 -7.07 -5.51 19.56
C GLU A 85 -8.55 -5.65 19.19
N ARG A 86 -9.43 -5.82 20.21
CA ARG A 86 -10.87 -5.79 19.98
C ARG A 86 -11.29 -4.39 19.52
N LEU A 87 -12.25 -4.37 18.61
CA LEU A 87 -12.86 -3.14 18.15
C LEU A 87 -14.06 -2.84 19.05
N ASP A 88 -14.50 -1.58 19.06
CA ASP A 88 -15.56 -1.11 19.95
C ASP A 88 -16.37 -0.09 19.17
N HIS A 89 -17.59 -0.46 18.82
CA HIS A 89 -18.47 0.31 17.95
C HIS A 89 -18.84 1.66 18.60
N GLU A 90 -19.09 1.66 19.92
CA GLU A 90 -19.41 2.87 20.68
C GLU A 90 -18.25 3.88 20.70
N THR A 91 -17.00 3.42 20.81
CA THR A 91 -15.83 4.30 20.71
C THR A 91 -15.60 4.75 19.27
N MET A 92 -15.69 3.85 18.28
CA MET A 92 -15.39 4.15 16.89
C MET A 92 -16.05 3.18 15.90
N HIS A 93 -17.23 3.53 15.41
CA HIS A 93 -17.97 2.76 14.40
C HIS A 93 -17.33 2.67 13.00
N ARG A 94 -16.26 3.45 12.71
CA ARG A 94 -15.61 3.45 11.39
C ARG A 94 -14.11 3.72 11.44
N HIS A 95 -13.36 2.89 10.74
CA HIS A 95 -11.94 3.09 10.47
C HIS A 95 -11.69 3.33 8.98
N ILE A 96 -10.87 4.34 8.67
CA ILE A 96 -10.43 4.65 7.30
C ILE A 96 -8.91 4.55 7.26
N LEU A 97 -8.41 3.53 6.58
CA LEU A 97 -7.00 3.22 6.47
C LEU A 97 -6.49 3.53 5.07
N THR A 98 -5.32 4.14 4.95
CA THR A 98 -4.63 4.30 3.67
C THR A 98 -3.56 3.24 3.54
N VAL A 99 -3.68 2.41 2.51
CA VAL A 99 -2.73 1.35 2.21
C VAL A 99 -1.93 1.72 0.99
N MET A 100 -0.64 1.43 1.04
CA MET A 100 0.28 1.55 -0.06
C MET A 100 0.66 0.16 -0.55
N VAL A 101 0.72 -0.01 -1.87
CA VAL A 101 1.39 -1.15 -2.50
C VAL A 101 2.59 -0.63 -3.28
N GLY A 102 3.71 -1.32 -3.19
CA GLY A 102 4.90 -0.98 -3.96
C GLY A 102 5.70 -2.21 -4.34
N VAL A 103 6.57 -2.03 -5.33
CA VAL A 103 7.58 -3.00 -5.72
C VAL A 103 8.91 -2.64 -5.08
N SER A 104 9.53 -3.61 -4.42
CA SER A 104 10.86 -3.46 -3.82
C SER A 104 11.91 -3.86 -4.85
N TRP A 105 12.51 -2.89 -5.55
CA TRP A 105 13.69 -3.12 -6.37
C TRP A 105 14.95 -3.02 -5.50
N ASN A 106 15.70 -4.10 -5.39
CA ASN A 106 17.01 -4.03 -4.74
C ASN A 106 18.04 -3.54 -5.76
N THR A 107 18.46 -2.27 -5.68
CA THR A 107 19.83 -1.80 -5.96
C THR A 107 19.95 -0.28 -5.92
N ASN A 108 21.17 0.15 -5.60
CA ASN A 108 21.72 1.47 -5.37
C ASN A 108 21.56 2.50 -6.53
N LYS A 109 20.34 2.72 -7.06
CA LYS A 109 20.05 3.73 -8.08
C LYS A 109 18.81 4.56 -7.73
N SER A 110 19.08 5.83 -7.44
CA SER A 110 18.20 6.99 -7.54
C SER A 110 16.70 6.73 -7.74
N ILE A 111 15.99 6.65 -6.62
CA ILE A 111 14.66 7.19 -6.33
C ILE A 111 13.67 7.18 -7.52
N SER A 112 12.99 6.06 -7.71
CA SER A 112 11.57 6.07 -8.09
C SER A 112 10.93 4.73 -7.70
N SER A 113 10.41 4.66 -6.47
CA SER A 113 9.54 3.54 -6.08
C SER A 113 8.16 3.79 -6.69
N LEU A 114 7.73 2.93 -7.63
CA LEU A 114 6.35 2.95 -8.12
C LEU A 114 5.45 2.43 -6.99
N ARG A 115 4.58 3.32 -6.49
CA ARG A 115 3.69 3.05 -5.36
C ARG A 115 2.26 3.41 -5.74
N GLY A 116 1.34 2.48 -5.50
CA GLY A 116 -0.10 2.74 -5.49
C GLY A 116 -0.56 3.07 -4.08
N LYS A 117 -1.58 3.91 -3.92
CA LYS A 117 -2.25 4.17 -2.64
C LYS A 117 -3.75 4.02 -2.79
N LEU A 118 -4.41 3.49 -1.78
CA LEU A 118 -5.85 3.33 -1.75
C LEU A 118 -6.39 3.37 -0.31
N SER A 119 -7.60 3.90 -0.14
CA SER A 119 -8.32 3.91 1.12
C SER A 119 -9.18 2.66 1.29
N CYS A 120 -9.10 2.07 2.47
CA CYS A 120 -9.95 0.97 2.94
C CYS A 120 -10.92 1.52 4.00
N TYR A 121 -12.19 1.15 3.89
CA TYR A 121 -13.27 1.59 4.78
C TYR A 121 -13.77 0.38 5.57
N ILE A 122 -13.66 0.45 6.89
CA ILE A 122 -14.07 -0.61 7.80
C ILE A 122 -15.17 -0.04 8.69
N TRP A 123 -16.34 -0.66 8.66
CA TRP A 123 -17.48 -0.30 9.49
C TRP A 123 -17.68 -1.36 10.57
N LEU A 124 -18.05 -0.92 11.76
CA LEU A 124 -18.43 -1.82 12.86
C LEU A 124 -19.95 -1.89 12.95
N PHE A 125 -20.45 -3.04 13.39
CA PHE A 125 -21.86 -3.28 13.69
C PHE A 125 -22.00 -4.30 14.82
#